data_AF-A0A7Z8VQF7-F1
#
_entry.id   AF-A0A7Z8VQF7-F1
#
_cell.length_a   1.000
_cell.length_b   1.000
_cell.length_c   1.000
_cell.angle_alpha   90.00
_cell.angle_beta   90.00
_cell.angle_gamma   90.00
#
_symmetry.space_group_name_H-M   'P 1'
#
loop_
_entity.id
_entity.type
_entity.pdbx_description
1 polymer ?
#
loop_
_entity_poly.entity_id
_entity_poly.type
_entity_poly.pdbx_seq_one_letter_code
_entity_poly.pdbx_strand_id
1 'polypeptide(L)'
;MKRTNHSLPNTPTSSKELLKHIAFHEAGHVVAISLRNHQQKLPPVFFQIIINKDQRKHSPFFAQVIGGRLIDNLPVAEIENNYLGSSAEQKSLQKAYEADVINLLIGPLAEAKYVALRDDEIFNLHLVNIIALKNYGGHSDIEQAYRYLEYFIPSPTERELKINELYTKAFRFIDESNNWRCIQHFADYILKNKQTQISCEQASAVLEPFLVS
;
A
#
# COMPACT_ATOMS: atom_id res chain seq x y z
N MET A 1 -24.87 9.36 -35.02
CA MET A 1 -24.68 8.68 -33.72
C MET A 1 -23.81 9.58 -32.86
N LYS A 2 -24.35 10.15 -31.78
CA LYS A 2 -23.64 11.16 -30.97
C LYS A 2 -22.65 10.49 -30.03
N ARG A 3 -21.41 11.02 -29.98
CA ARG A 3 -20.35 10.67 -29.02
C ARG A 3 -20.90 10.75 -27.60
N THR A 4 -20.88 9.65 -26.86
CA THR A 4 -21.00 9.66 -25.40
C THR A 4 -19.63 10.01 -24.82
N ASN A 5 -19.63 11.01 -23.94
CA ASN A 5 -18.45 11.50 -23.25
C ASN A 5 -17.85 10.38 -22.40
N HIS A 6 -16.67 9.89 -22.78
CA HIS A 6 -15.83 9.12 -21.88
C HIS A 6 -15.34 10.05 -20.76
N SER A 7 -16.08 10.11 -19.66
CA SER A 7 -15.46 10.36 -18.36
C SER A 7 -14.46 9.23 -18.10
N LEU A 8 -13.25 9.56 -17.66
CA LEU A 8 -12.25 8.58 -17.23
C LEU A 8 -12.93 7.57 -16.26
N PRO A 9 -12.71 6.25 -16.40
CA PRO A 9 -13.60 5.26 -15.78
C PRO A 9 -13.71 5.34 -14.25
N ASN A 10 -12.70 5.85 -13.55
CA ASN A 10 -12.57 5.70 -12.10
C ASN A 10 -12.58 7.03 -11.32
N THR A 11 -12.97 8.15 -11.94
CA THR A 11 -13.02 9.43 -11.22
C THR A 11 -14.12 9.43 -10.14
N PRO A 12 -13.82 9.82 -8.89
CA PRO A 12 -14.82 9.90 -7.83
C PRO A 12 -15.99 10.80 -8.21
N THR A 13 -17.20 10.29 -8.04
CA THR A 13 -18.44 11.00 -8.39
C THR A 13 -18.82 12.08 -7.37
N SER A 14 -18.18 12.09 -6.20
CA SER A 14 -18.35 13.13 -5.16
C SER A 14 -17.13 13.23 -4.25
N SER A 15 -17.02 14.33 -3.51
CA SER A 15 -15.98 14.49 -2.47
C SER A 15 -16.05 13.38 -1.42
N LYS A 16 -17.24 12.91 -1.03
CA LYS A 16 -17.40 11.81 -0.07
C LYS A 16 -16.86 10.49 -0.62
N GLU A 17 -17.04 10.23 -1.91
CA GLU A 17 -16.49 9.04 -2.56
C GLU A 17 -14.97 9.10 -2.65
N LEU A 18 -14.40 10.26 -2.98
CA LEU A 18 -12.95 10.45 -2.95
C LEU A 18 -12.36 10.16 -1.56
N LEU A 19 -13.04 10.59 -0.48
CA LEU A 19 -12.59 10.28 0.88
C LEU A 19 -12.56 8.78 1.15
N LYS A 20 -13.52 8.02 0.62
CA LYS A 20 -13.53 6.55 0.75
C LYS A 20 -12.39 5.92 -0.03
N HIS A 21 -12.14 6.35 -1.27
CA HIS A 21 -11.02 5.85 -2.08
C HIS A 21 -9.70 5.99 -1.31
N ILE A 22 -9.43 7.21 -0.82
CA ILE A 22 -8.23 7.49 -0.01
C ILE A 22 -8.23 6.67 1.28
N ALA A 23 -9.35 6.55 2.00
CA ALA A 23 -9.39 5.78 3.24
C ALA A 23 -9.08 4.29 3.02
N PHE A 24 -9.57 3.68 1.93
CA PHE A 24 -9.24 2.30 1.57
C PHE A 24 -7.79 2.14 1.13
N HIS A 25 -7.26 3.12 0.38
CA HIS A 25 -5.86 3.17 -0.01
C HIS A 25 -4.93 3.15 1.23
N GLU A 26 -5.12 4.12 2.13
CA GLU A 26 -4.31 4.23 3.34
C GLU A 26 -4.51 3.05 4.30
N ALA A 27 -5.74 2.55 4.43
CA ALA A 27 -6.02 1.35 5.22
C ALA A 27 -5.28 0.12 4.68
N GLY A 28 -5.15 -0.01 3.36
CA GLY A 28 -4.34 -1.05 2.73
C GLY A 28 -2.89 -0.99 3.18
N HIS A 29 -2.26 0.19 3.16
CA HIS A 29 -0.90 0.36 3.65
C HIS A 29 -0.76 0.04 5.14
N VAL A 30 -1.65 0.56 5.99
CA VAL A 30 -1.59 0.32 7.43
C VAL A 30 -1.71 -1.16 7.75
N VAL A 31 -2.68 -1.86 7.13
CA VAL A 31 -2.85 -3.29 7.35
C VAL A 31 -1.65 -4.08 6.82
N ALA A 32 -1.04 -3.68 5.71
CA ALA A 32 0.21 -4.29 5.26
C ALA A 32 1.34 -4.12 6.30
N ILE A 33 1.52 -2.90 6.80
CA ILE A 33 2.60 -2.59 7.75
C ILE A 33 2.38 -3.28 9.10
N SER A 34 1.15 -3.33 9.61
CA SER A 34 0.84 -3.89 10.94
C SER A 34 0.61 -5.40 10.90
N LEU A 35 -0.25 -5.89 10.01
CA LEU A 35 -0.68 -7.30 9.99
C LEU A 35 0.29 -8.16 9.17
N ARG A 36 0.57 -7.78 7.91
CA ARG A 36 1.41 -8.61 7.03
C ARG A 36 2.83 -8.71 7.58
N ASN A 37 3.43 -7.60 8.00
CA ASN A 37 4.78 -7.64 8.57
C ASN A 37 4.84 -8.54 9.82
N HIS A 38 3.82 -8.46 10.69
CA HIS A 38 3.72 -9.35 11.85
C HIS A 38 3.62 -10.82 11.43
N GLN A 39 2.73 -11.17 10.49
CA GLN A 39 2.59 -12.54 9.96
C GLN A 39 3.89 -13.07 9.35
N GLN A 40 4.67 -12.19 8.71
CA GLN A 40 5.97 -12.52 8.12
C GLN A 40 7.15 -12.45 9.10
N LYS A 41 6.89 -12.14 10.39
CA LYS A 41 7.90 -11.96 11.44
C LYS A 41 8.98 -10.94 11.05
N LEU A 42 8.58 -9.88 10.36
CA LEU A 42 9.47 -8.79 9.98
C LEU A 42 9.69 -7.83 11.16
N PRO A 43 10.83 -7.11 11.19
CA PRO A 43 11.09 -6.11 12.22
C PRO A 43 9.96 -5.07 12.35
N PRO A 44 9.68 -4.59 13.57
CA PRO A 44 8.72 -3.50 13.76
C PRO A 44 9.23 -2.22 13.09
N VAL A 45 8.30 -1.43 12.59
CA VAL A 45 8.56 -0.14 11.94
C VAL A 45 7.63 0.91 12.53
N PHE A 46 8.13 2.13 12.65
CA PHE A 46 7.35 3.26 13.13
C PHE A 46 6.64 3.93 11.95
N PHE A 47 5.36 4.25 12.13
CA PHE A 47 4.56 4.98 11.15
C PHE A 47 3.45 5.77 11.83
N GLN A 48 2.85 6.68 11.09
CA GLN A 48 1.67 7.44 11.53
C GLN A 48 0.76 7.73 10.34
N ILE A 49 -0.53 7.93 10.60
CA ILE A 49 -1.49 8.37 9.60
C ILE A 49 -1.82 9.83 9.90
N ILE A 50 -1.60 10.72 8.94
CA ILE A 50 -2.00 12.13 9.01
C ILE A 50 -3.37 12.27 8.34
N ILE A 51 -4.35 12.92 8.99
CA ILE A 51 -5.70 13.16 8.47
C ILE A 51 -5.94 14.66 8.31
N ASN A 52 -6.05 15.12 7.07
CA ASN A 52 -6.30 16.51 6.70
C ASN A 52 -7.80 16.74 6.43
N LYS A 53 -8.57 16.88 7.50
CA LYS A 53 -10.04 17.06 7.41
C LYS A 53 -10.47 18.37 6.79
N ASP A 54 -9.68 19.42 6.96
CA ASP A 54 -10.09 20.74 6.52
C ASP A 54 -9.98 20.96 5.01
N GLN A 55 -9.27 20.08 4.26
CA GLN A 55 -8.97 20.18 2.81
C GLN A 55 -8.53 21.59 2.34
N ARG A 56 -8.20 22.48 3.28
CA ARG A 56 -8.04 23.91 3.05
C ARG A 56 -6.59 24.26 3.30
N LYS A 57 -5.83 24.21 2.19
CA LYS A 57 -4.73 25.12 1.80
C LYS A 57 -3.36 24.51 1.53
N HIS A 58 -3.00 23.31 2.00
CA HIS A 58 -1.59 22.87 1.88
C HIS A 58 -1.32 21.39 1.51
N SER A 59 -2.32 20.50 1.45
CA SER A 59 -2.11 19.11 0.99
C SER A 59 -3.27 18.62 0.13
N PRO A 60 -2.99 17.94 -1.00
CA PRO A 60 -4.04 17.35 -1.84
C PRO A 60 -4.65 16.07 -1.24
N PHE A 61 -4.11 15.55 -0.13
CA PHE A 61 -4.51 14.25 0.43
C PHE A 61 -5.31 14.40 1.73
N PHE A 62 -6.45 13.69 1.81
CA PHE A 62 -7.30 13.61 3.02
C PHE A 62 -6.65 12.80 4.14
N ALA A 63 -5.99 11.69 3.79
CA ALA A 63 -5.24 10.87 4.72
C ALA A 63 -3.93 10.45 4.03
N GLN A 64 -2.88 10.21 4.82
CA GLN A 64 -1.59 9.74 4.32
C GLN A 64 -0.82 8.99 5.41
N VAL A 65 -0.33 7.79 5.10
CA VAL A 65 0.65 7.06 5.91
C VAL A 65 2.04 7.67 5.71
N ILE A 66 2.71 8.00 6.81
CA ILE A 66 4.09 8.49 6.86
C ILE A 66 4.96 7.48 7.60
N GLY A 67 6.11 7.12 7.03
CA GLY A 67 7.04 6.13 7.58
C GLY A 67 6.62 4.69 7.22
N GLY A 68 6.94 3.74 8.10
CA GLY A 68 6.50 2.34 7.97
C GLY A 68 7.27 1.50 6.97
N ARG A 69 8.45 1.96 6.52
CA ARG A 69 9.33 1.19 5.63
C ARG A 69 10.35 0.43 6.46
N LEU A 70 10.57 -0.83 6.10
CA LEU A 70 11.61 -1.66 6.70
C LEU A 70 12.99 -1.14 6.34
N ILE A 71 13.15 -0.58 5.15
CA ILE A 71 14.43 -0.03 4.69
C ILE A 71 14.89 1.21 5.47
N ASP A 72 13.97 1.97 6.07
CA ASP A 72 14.32 3.17 6.87
C ASP A 72 15.07 2.79 8.15
N ASN A 73 14.88 1.56 8.62
CA ASN A 73 15.56 1.01 9.80
C ASN A 73 16.87 0.28 9.44
N LEU A 74 17.26 0.24 8.16
CA LEU A 74 18.51 -0.36 7.72
C LEU A 74 19.57 0.74 7.55
N PRO A 75 20.86 0.44 7.82
CA PRO A 75 21.95 1.38 7.56
C PRO A 75 22.23 1.45 6.05
N VAL A 76 21.32 2.04 5.28
CA VAL A 76 21.38 2.12 3.81
C VAL A 76 22.68 2.79 3.34
N ALA A 77 23.13 3.85 4.03
CA ALA A 77 24.35 4.60 3.70
C ALA A 77 25.67 3.82 3.92
N GLU A 78 25.68 2.80 4.78
CA GLU A 78 26.86 1.95 5.01
C GLU A 78 26.97 0.82 3.98
N ILE A 79 25.85 0.46 3.35
CA ILE A 79 25.74 -0.65 2.38
C ILE A 79 25.96 -0.15 0.94
N GLU A 80 25.63 1.10 0.63
CA GLU A 80 25.92 1.72 -0.68
C GLU A 80 27.42 2.01 -0.88
N ASN A 81 28.18 2.21 0.21
CA ASN A 81 29.61 2.56 0.16
C ASN A 81 30.55 1.36 0.30
N ASN A 82 30.07 0.23 0.83
CA ASN A 82 30.86 -1.00 0.93
C ASN A 82 30.27 -2.01 -0.04
N TYR A 83 31.08 -2.49 -0.99
CA TYR A 83 30.78 -3.65 -1.82
C TYR A 83 30.16 -4.74 -0.95
N LEU A 84 28.82 -4.84 -1.02
CA LEU A 84 28.01 -6.00 -0.67
C LEU A 84 28.64 -6.83 0.47
N GLY A 85 28.29 -6.49 1.72
CA GLY A 85 28.61 -7.26 2.92
C GLY A 85 28.24 -8.74 2.80
N SER A 86 28.42 -9.53 3.86
CA SER A 86 28.24 -10.99 3.82
C SER A 86 26.94 -11.42 3.09
N SER A 87 26.93 -12.58 2.44
CA SER A 87 25.75 -13.04 1.67
C SER A 87 24.43 -13.08 2.46
N ALA A 88 24.50 -13.07 3.80
CA ALA A 88 23.36 -12.98 4.70
C ALA A 88 22.76 -11.57 4.78
N GLU A 89 23.58 -10.52 4.83
CA GLU A 89 23.14 -9.11 4.93
C GLU A 89 22.44 -8.68 3.65
N GLN A 90 22.98 -9.07 2.49
CA GLN A 90 22.37 -8.82 1.19
C GLN A 90 20.98 -9.48 1.09
N LYS A 91 20.85 -10.72 1.57
CA LYS A 91 19.58 -11.44 1.59
C LYS A 91 18.57 -10.77 2.53
N SER A 92 19.01 -10.27 3.68
CA SER A 92 18.15 -9.55 4.63
C SER A 92 17.66 -8.24 4.03
N LEU A 93 18.55 -7.48 3.38
CA LEU A 93 18.22 -6.24 2.69
C LEU A 93 17.24 -6.48 1.54
N GLN A 94 17.49 -7.49 0.70
CA GLN A 94 16.58 -7.87 -0.37
C GLN A 94 15.18 -8.21 0.18
N LYS A 95 15.10 -8.98 1.27
CA LYS A 95 13.81 -9.31 1.91
C LYS A 95 13.08 -8.06 2.40
N ALA A 96 13.79 -7.10 2.96
CA ALA A 96 13.19 -5.83 3.40
C ALA A 96 12.63 -5.05 2.21
N TYR A 97 13.39 -4.91 1.12
CA TYR A 97 12.92 -4.26 -0.10
C TYR A 97 11.70 -4.99 -0.71
N GLU A 98 11.75 -6.31 -0.86
CA GLU A 98 10.63 -7.08 -1.41
C GLU A 98 9.38 -6.96 -0.52
N ALA A 99 9.55 -6.94 0.80
CA ALA A 99 8.45 -6.73 1.73
C ALA A 99 7.84 -5.33 1.62
N ASP A 100 8.68 -4.29 1.52
CA ASP A 100 8.22 -2.92 1.34
C ASP A 100 7.53 -2.70 0.00
N VAL A 101 8.02 -3.33 -1.08
CA VAL A 101 7.35 -3.34 -2.39
C VAL A 101 5.94 -3.94 -2.27
N ILE A 102 5.79 -5.07 -1.58
CA ILE A 102 4.46 -5.65 -1.38
C ILE A 102 3.58 -4.70 -0.57
N ASN A 103 4.10 -4.10 0.51
CA ASN A 103 3.35 -3.15 1.34
C ASN A 103 2.93 -1.88 0.57
N LEU A 104 3.77 -1.41 -0.37
CA LEU A 104 3.46 -0.34 -1.30
C LEU A 104 2.29 -0.72 -2.23
N LEU A 105 2.30 -1.91 -2.82
CA LEU A 105 1.27 -2.31 -3.78
C LEU A 105 -0.10 -2.59 -3.15
N ILE A 106 -0.15 -2.94 -1.86
CA ILE A 106 -1.39 -3.27 -1.14
C ILE A 106 -2.33 -2.06 -1.03
N GLY A 107 -1.82 -0.83 -0.88
CA GLY A 107 -2.64 0.39 -0.81
C GLY A 107 -3.52 0.60 -2.06
N PRO A 108 -2.93 0.80 -3.25
CA PRO A 108 -3.70 0.95 -4.49
C PRO A 108 -4.51 -0.29 -4.87
N LEU A 109 -4.09 -1.50 -4.49
CA LEU A 109 -4.91 -2.71 -4.66
C LEU A 109 -6.17 -2.69 -3.78
N ALA A 110 -6.07 -2.19 -2.55
CA ALA A 110 -7.21 -2.04 -1.65
C ALA A 110 -8.23 -1.02 -2.21
N GLU A 111 -7.75 0.10 -2.75
CA GLU A 111 -8.58 1.08 -3.44
C GLU A 111 -9.25 0.46 -4.69
N ALA A 112 -8.49 -0.27 -5.52
CA ALA A 112 -9.02 -0.96 -6.69
C ALA A 112 -10.11 -1.99 -6.32
N LYS A 113 -9.88 -2.81 -5.28
CA LYS A 113 -10.88 -3.78 -4.80
C LYS A 113 -12.13 -3.09 -4.26
N TYR A 114 -11.97 -2.00 -3.52
CA TYR A 114 -13.10 -1.20 -3.05
C TYR A 114 -13.96 -0.70 -4.21
N VAL A 115 -13.34 -0.12 -5.25
CA VAL A 115 -14.04 0.39 -6.43
C VAL A 115 -14.78 -0.74 -7.15
N ALA A 116 -14.10 -1.86 -7.41
CA ALA A 116 -14.73 -3.01 -8.07
C ALA A 116 -15.96 -3.51 -7.30
N LEU A 117 -15.84 -3.71 -5.98
CA LEU A 117 -16.95 -4.19 -5.15
C LEU A 117 -18.10 -3.18 -5.05
N ARG A 118 -17.81 -1.88 -5.06
CA ARG A 118 -18.85 -0.83 -5.06
C ARG A 118 -19.66 -0.85 -6.35
N ASP A 119 -18.99 -1.11 -7.47
CA ASP A 119 -19.58 -1.07 -8.81
C ASP A 119 -20.15 -2.42 -9.26
N ASP A 120 -20.22 -3.40 -8.34
CA ASP A 120 -20.64 -4.79 -8.60
C ASP A 120 -19.79 -5.48 -9.68
N GLU A 121 -18.51 -5.09 -9.77
CA GLU A 121 -17.51 -5.65 -10.67
C GLU A 121 -16.66 -6.73 -9.99
N ILE A 122 -16.12 -7.63 -10.81
CA ILE A 122 -15.24 -8.70 -10.36
C ILE A 122 -13.82 -8.16 -10.15
N PHE A 123 -13.32 -8.21 -8.92
CA PHE A 123 -11.91 -7.97 -8.63
C PHE A 123 -11.08 -9.22 -9.00
N ASN A 124 -10.26 -9.12 -10.06
CA ASN A 124 -9.53 -10.25 -10.61
C ASN A 124 -8.10 -9.87 -11.02
N LEU A 125 -7.13 -10.75 -10.70
CA LEU A 125 -5.70 -10.55 -10.97
C LEU A 125 -5.38 -10.37 -12.47
N HIS A 126 -6.19 -10.95 -13.36
CA HIS A 126 -6.01 -10.82 -14.81
C HIS A 126 -6.62 -9.54 -15.37
N LEU A 127 -7.56 -8.91 -14.64
CA LEU A 127 -8.23 -7.67 -15.06
C LEU A 127 -7.51 -6.44 -14.50
N VAL A 128 -7.08 -6.50 -13.23
CA VAL A 128 -6.27 -5.46 -12.61
C VAL A 128 -4.82 -5.87 -12.76
N ASN A 129 -4.07 -5.19 -13.64
CA ASN A 129 -2.61 -5.33 -13.71
C ASN A 129 -1.92 -4.19 -12.95
N ILE A 130 -0.61 -4.31 -12.74
CA ILE A 130 0.15 -3.30 -11.99
C ILE A 130 0.05 -1.89 -12.57
N ILE A 131 -0.07 -1.74 -13.90
CA ILE A 131 -0.19 -0.43 -14.54
C ILE A 131 -1.56 0.19 -14.24
N ALA A 132 -2.61 -0.63 -14.15
CA ALA A 132 -3.96 -0.18 -13.83
C ALA A 132 -4.05 0.46 -12.44
N LEU A 133 -3.17 0.08 -11.50
CA LEU A 133 -3.09 0.67 -10.16
C LEU A 133 -2.81 2.19 -10.17
N LYS A 134 -2.26 2.74 -11.27
CA LYS A 134 -2.12 4.21 -11.44
C LYS A 134 -3.46 4.94 -11.43
N ASN A 135 -4.56 4.24 -11.72
CA ASN A 135 -5.91 4.80 -11.68
C ASN A 135 -6.55 4.73 -10.27
N TYR A 136 -5.82 4.21 -9.28
CA TYR A 136 -6.29 3.98 -7.91
C TYR A 136 -5.25 4.50 -6.90
N GLY A 137 -4.83 5.76 -7.07
CA GLY A 137 -3.83 6.42 -6.21
C GLY A 137 -2.40 5.91 -6.35
N GLY A 138 -2.15 4.74 -6.95
CA GLY A 138 -0.89 4.01 -6.87
C GLY A 138 0.29 4.55 -7.67
N HIS A 139 0.22 5.76 -8.23
CA HIS A 139 1.30 6.27 -9.08
C HIS A 139 2.64 6.34 -8.33
N SER A 140 2.63 6.97 -7.15
CA SER A 140 3.82 7.12 -6.31
C SER A 140 4.28 5.76 -5.75
N ASP A 141 3.34 4.88 -5.40
CA ASP A 141 3.67 3.57 -4.84
C ASP A 141 4.38 2.67 -5.85
N ILE A 142 3.90 2.67 -7.10
CA ILE A 142 4.50 1.91 -8.18
C ILE A 142 5.89 2.47 -8.51
N GLU A 143 6.04 3.79 -8.62
CA GLU A 143 7.34 4.41 -8.87
C GLU A 143 8.35 4.03 -7.78
N GLN A 144 7.94 4.12 -6.52
CA GLN A 144 8.79 3.74 -5.39
C GLN A 144 9.11 2.24 -5.38
N ALA A 145 8.15 1.39 -5.73
CA ALA A 145 8.34 -0.05 -5.82
C ALA A 145 9.39 -0.41 -6.88
N TYR A 146 9.34 0.22 -8.06
CA TYR A 146 10.36 0.02 -9.09
C TYR A 146 11.73 0.53 -8.63
N ARG A 147 11.81 1.73 -8.02
CA ARG A 147 13.06 2.26 -7.46
C ARG A 147 13.71 1.31 -6.46
N TYR A 148 12.91 0.66 -5.61
CA TYR A 148 13.42 -0.34 -4.67
C TYR A 148 14.05 -1.54 -5.38
N LEU A 149 13.45 -2.04 -6.47
CA LEU A 149 14.03 -3.14 -7.23
C LEU A 149 15.33 -2.76 -7.95
N GLU A 150 15.51 -1.48 -8.32
CA GLU A 150 16.73 -1.01 -8.98
C GLU A 150 17.98 -1.16 -8.11
N TYR A 151 17.85 -1.11 -6.78
CA TYR A 151 18.97 -1.26 -5.86
C TYR A 151 19.64 -2.64 -5.90
N PHE A 152 18.91 -3.70 -6.26
CA PHE A 152 19.44 -5.07 -6.18
C PHE A 152 19.17 -5.93 -7.42
N ILE A 153 18.44 -5.43 -8.41
CA ILE A 153 18.20 -6.10 -9.68
C ILE A 153 18.62 -5.18 -10.83
N PRO A 154 19.82 -5.40 -11.40
CA PRO A 154 20.32 -4.57 -12.51
C PRO A 154 19.50 -4.72 -13.79
N SER A 155 19.02 -5.94 -14.10
CA SER A 155 18.33 -6.26 -15.34
C SER A 155 16.88 -5.77 -15.32
N PRO A 156 16.46 -4.88 -16.26
CA PRO A 156 15.07 -4.43 -16.35
C PRO A 156 14.09 -5.58 -16.55
N THR A 157 14.44 -6.58 -17.36
CA THR A 157 13.60 -7.76 -17.60
C THR A 157 13.40 -8.58 -16.33
N GLU A 158 14.45 -8.75 -15.51
CA GLU A 158 14.34 -9.44 -14.23
C GLU A 158 13.51 -8.62 -13.21
N ARG A 159 13.60 -7.28 -13.26
CA ARG A 159 12.74 -6.39 -12.46
C ARG A 159 11.27 -6.57 -12.81
N GLU A 160 10.93 -6.65 -14.10
CA GLU A 160 9.56 -6.92 -14.55
C GLU A 160 9.05 -8.29 -14.07
N LEU A 161 9.90 -9.33 -14.07
CA LEU A 161 9.50 -10.63 -13.53
C LEU A 161 9.29 -10.56 -12.00
N LYS A 162 10.20 -9.89 -11.29
CA LYS A 162 10.12 -9.75 -9.84
C LYS A 162 8.91 -8.92 -9.41
N ILE A 163 8.63 -7.79 -10.06
CA ILE A 163 7.50 -6.95 -9.68
C ILE A 163 6.17 -7.68 -9.91
N ASN A 164 6.05 -8.49 -10.95
CA ASN A 164 4.86 -9.32 -11.19
C ASN A 164 4.70 -10.42 -10.11
N GLU A 165 5.79 -11.02 -9.66
CA GLU A 165 5.79 -11.97 -8.54
C GLU A 165 5.29 -11.29 -7.24
N LEU A 166 5.85 -10.12 -6.91
CA LEU A 166 5.50 -9.36 -5.71
C LEU A 166 4.07 -8.82 -5.78
N TYR A 167 3.64 -8.34 -6.96
CA TYR A 167 2.26 -7.94 -7.24
C TYR A 167 1.28 -9.08 -6.99
N THR A 168 1.59 -10.29 -7.45
CA THR A 168 0.75 -11.47 -7.20
C THR A 168 0.61 -11.76 -5.71
N LYS A 169 1.68 -11.60 -4.92
CA LYS A 169 1.63 -11.75 -3.46
C LYS A 169 0.77 -10.66 -2.81
N ALA A 170 0.90 -9.41 -3.25
CA ALA A 170 0.08 -8.29 -2.77
C ALA A 170 -1.41 -8.52 -3.08
N PHE A 171 -1.72 -8.97 -4.30
CA PHE A 171 -3.09 -9.27 -4.71
C PHE A 171 -3.71 -10.38 -3.85
N ARG A 172 -2.99 -11.49 -3.65
CA ARG A 172 -3.46 -12.60 -2.79
C ARG A 172 -3.72 -12.15 -1.36
N PHE A 173 -2.87 -11.28 -0.83
CA PHE A 173 -3.08 -10.71 0.50
C PHE A 173 -4.40 -9.93 0.60
N ILE A 174 -4.69 -9.08 -0.40
CA ILE A 174 -5.95 -8.34 -0.51
C ILE A 174 -7.15 -9.26 -0.76
N ASP A 175 -6.94 -10.35 -1.48
CA ASP A 175 -8.02 -11.28 -1.84
C ASP A 175 -8.48 -12.15 -0.67
N GLU A 176 -7.60 -12.38 0.29
CA GLU A 176 -7.92 -13.09 1.52
C GLU A 176 -8.99 -12.35 2.35
N SER A 177 -10.11 -13.03 2.63
CA SER A 177 -11.29 -12.45 3.29
C SER A 177 -11.00 -11.80 4.64
N ASN A 178 -10.11 -12.41 5.45
CA ASN A 178 -9.75 -11.87 6.76
C ASN A 178 -8.97 -10.56 6.64
N ASN A 179 -7.97 -10.51 5.77
CA ASN A 179 -7.19 -9.29 5.52
C ASN A 179 -8.08 -8.19 4.93
N TRP A 180 -8.97 -8.53 4.01
CA TRP A 180 -9.93 -7.58 3.45
C TRP A 180 -10.85 -7.00 4.52
N ARG A 181 -11.34 -7.83 5.44
CA ARG A 181 -12.15 -7.38 6.58
C ARG A 181 -11.38 -6.42 7.50
N CYS A 182 -10.09 -6.65 7.71
CA CYS A 182 -9.22 -5.73 8.45
C CYS A 182 -9.13 -4.37 7.76
N ILE A 183 -8.92 -4.37 6.44
CA ILE A 183 -8.82 -3.16 5.63
C ILE A 183 -10.13 -2.38 5.68
N GLN A 184 -11.27 -3.04 5.50
CA GLN A 184 -12.60 -2.43 5.63
C GLN A 184 -12.79 -1.80 7.00
N HIS A 185 -12.42 -2.52 8.08
CA HIS A 185 -12.54 -2.03 9.44
C HIS A 185 -11.68 -0.77 9.66
N PHE A 186 -10.44 -0.78 9.18
CA PHE A 186 -9.53 0.34 9.35
C PHE A 186 -9.90 1.54 8.47
N ALA A 187 -10.38 1.32 7.25
CA ALA A 187 -10.89 2.39 6.38
C ALA A 187 -12.09 3.10 7.03
N ASP A 188 -13.01 2.35 7.62
CA ASP A 188 -14.12 2.87 8.41
C ASP A 188 -13.64 3.68 9.61
N TYR A 189 -12.59 3.21 10.29
CA TYR A 189 -11.96 3.94 11.38
C TYR A 189 -11.39 5.28 10.90
N ILE A 190 -10.60 5.32 9.81
CA ILE A 190 -10.07 6.56 9.22
C ILE A 190 -11.20 7.55 8.91
N LEU A 191 -12.29 7.09 8.28
CA LEU A 191 -13.42 7.96 7.88
C LEU A 191 -14.15 8.56 9.09
N LYS A 192 -14.28 7.81 10.19
CA LYS A 192 -15.02 8.22 11.40
C LYS A 192 -14.13 8.96 12.41
N ASN A 193 -12.82 8.70 12.42
CA ASN A 193 -11.89 9.24 13.40
C ASN A 193 -11.82 10.76 13.29
N LYS A 194 -11.94 11.48 14.41
CA LYS A 194 -11.93 12.96 14.48
C LYS A 194 -10.53 13.55 14.69
N GLN A 195 -9.54 12.73 15.00
CA GLN A 195 -8.15 13.12 15.17
C GLN A 195 -7.53 13.53 13.83
N THR A 196 -6.52 14.39 13.90
CA THR A 196 -5.69 14.78 12.76
C THR A 196 -4.48 13.85 12.56
N GLN A 197 -4.24 12.98 13.52
CA GLN A 197 -3.14 12.01 13.52
C GLN A 197 -3.57 10.73 14.23
N ILE A 198 -3.17 9.58 13.67
CA ILE A 198 -3.28 8.26 14.29
C ILE A 198 -1.86 7.69 14.39
N SER A 199 -1.42 7.33 15.59
CA SER A 199 -0.10 6.71 15.80
C SER A 199 -0.08 5.21 15.44
N CYS A 200 1.10 4.61 15.29
CA CYS A 200 1.24 3.17 15.05
C CYS A 200 0.69 2.32 16.21
N GLU A 201 0.74 2.80 17.45
CA GLU A 201 0.15 2.12 18.62
C GLU A 201 -1.37 2.13 18.54
N GLN A 202 -1.96 3.28 18.20
CA GLN A 202 -3.41 3.37 17.99
C GLN A 202 -3.85 2.49 16.83
N ALA A 203 -3.10 2.51 15.72
CA ALA A 203 -3.39 1.65 14.58
C ALA A 203 -3.33 0.17 14.95
N SER A 204 -2.30 -0.23 15.71
CA SER A 204 -2.16 -1.60 16.23
C SER A 204 -3.33 -1.99 17.14
N ALA A 205 -3.77 -1.11 18.04
CA ALA A 205 -4.91 -1.38 18.93
C ALA A 205 -6.22 -1.61 18.16
N VAL A 206 -6.43 -0.90 17.03
CA VAL A 206 -7.60 -1.10 16.16
C VAL A 206 -7.53 -2.46 15.44
N LEU A 207 -6.33 -2.93 15.13
CA LEU A 207 -6.10 -4.18 14.39
C LEU A 207 -5.89 -5.40 15.29
N GLU A 208 -5.64 -5.23 16.58
CA GLU A 208 -5.41 -6.29 17.55
C GLU A 208 -6.46 -7.42 17.51
N PRO A 209 -7.78 -7.15 17.38
CA PRO A 209 -8.78 -8.22 17.30
C PRO A 209 -8.59 -9.16 16.10
N PHE A 210 -7.85 -8.74 15.07
CA PHE A 210 -7.58 -9.51 13.86
C PHE A 210 -6.19 -10.18 13.87
N LEU A 211 -5.34 -9.88 14.85
CA LEU A 211 -4.02 -10.48 15.01
C LEU A 211 -4.06 -11.83 15.76
N VAL A 212 -5.16 -12.10 16.49
CA VAL A 212 -5.32 -13.25 17.41
C VAL A 212 -6.21 -14.36 16.82
N SER A 213 -6.68 -14.21 15.58
CA SER A 213 -7.59 -15.14 14.91
C SER A 213 -6.89 -16.14 14.00
#